data_AF-C9JW79-F1
#
_entry.id   AF-C9JW79-F1
#
_cell.length_a   1.000
_cell.length_b   1.000
_cell.length_c   1.000
_cell.angle_alpha   90.00
_cell.angle_beta   90.00
_cell.angle_gamma   90.00
#
_symmetry.space_group_name_H-M   'P 1'
#
loop_
_entity.id
_entity.type
_entity.pdbx_description
1 polymer ?
#
loop_
_entity_poly.entity_id
_entity_poly.type
_entity_poly.pdbx_seq_one_letter_code
_entity_poly.pdbx_strand_id
1 'polypeptide(L)'
;MEPLLLGRGLIVYLMFLLLKFSKAIEIPSSVQQVPTIIKQSKVQVAFPFDEYFQIECEAKGNPEPTFSWTKDGNPFYFTDHRIIPSNNSGTFRIPN
;
A
#
# COMPACT_ATOMS: atom_id res chain seq x y z
N MET A 1 51.76 9.79 -13.21
CA MET A 1 50.70 8.84 -12.78
C MET A 1 49.54 9.52 -12.04
N GLU A 2 49.51 10.86 -11.92
CA GLU A 2 48.47 11.63 -11.21
C GLU A 2 47.20 12.08 -12.00
N PRO A 3 47.15 12.16 -13.34
CA PRO A 3 45.95 12.71 -14.03
C PRO A 3 44.78 11.72 -14.07
N LEU A 4 45.02 10.43 -13.84
CA LEU A 4 43.99 9.38 -13.87
C LEU A 4 43.11 9.38 -12.60
N LEU A 5 43.63 9.86 -11.47
CA LEU A 5 42.89 9.92 -10.20
C LEU A 5 41.90 11.11 -10.19
N LEU A 6 42.30 12.24 -10.77
CA LEU A 6 41.46 13.44 -10.90
C LEU A 6 40.23 13.18 -11.78
N GLY A 7 40.40 12.47 -12.90
CA GLY A 7 39.29 12.09 -13.78
C GLY A 7 38.29 11.13 -13.11
N ARG A 8 38.76 10.20 -12.27
CA ARG A 8 37.89 9.28 -11.53
C ARG A 8 37.08 10.01 -10.46
N GLY A 9 37.68 10.97 -9.76
CA GLY A 9 36.97 11.83 -8.81
C GLY A 9 35.86 12.66 -9.48
N LEU A 10 36.15 13.22 -10.66
CA LEU A 10 35.17 13.98 -11.44
C LEU A 10 34.00 13.10 -11.92
N ILE A 11 34.28 11.91 -12.43
CA ILE A 11 33.25 10.96 -12.88
C ILE A 11 32.34 10.54 -11.73
N VAL A 12 32.93 10.23 -10.56
CA VAL A 12 32.17 9.86 -9.36
C VAL A 12 31.32 11.03 -8.88
N TYR A 13 31.87 12.26 -8.87
CA TYR A 13 31.13 13.47 -8.54
C TYR A 13 29.97 13.73 -9.50
N LEU A 14 30.18 13.57 -10.81
CA LEU A 14 29.14 13.67 -11.84
C LEU A 14 28.07 12.59 -11.68
N MET A 15 28.44 11.35 -11.36
CA MET A 15 27.48 10.29 -11.05
C MET A 15 26.65 10.64 -9.82
N PHE A 16 27.29 11.09 -8.73
CA PHE A 16 26.56 11.54 -7.54
C PHE A 16 25.64 12.72 -7.85
N LEU A 17 26.07 13.68 -8.68
CA LEU A 17 25.22 14.78 -9.15
C LEU A 17 24.02 14.27 -9.94
N LEU A 18 24.22 13.38 -10.91
CA LEU A 18 23.14 12.81 -11.73
C LEU A 18 22.12 12.03 -10.88
N LEU A 19 22.58 11.31 -9.85
CA LEU A 19 21.71 10.62 -8.89
C LEU A 19 20.89 11.60 -8.02
N LYS A 20 21.35 12.84 -7.81
CA LYS A 20 20.56 13.87 -7.12
C LYS A 20 19.41 14.40 -7.99
N PHE A 21 19.54 14.33 -9.32
CA PHE A 21 18.55 14.82 -10.27
C PHE A 21 17.49 13.79 -10.65
N SER A 22 17.66 12.50 -10.33
CA SER A 22 16.59 11.52 -10.51
C SER A 22 15.50 11.74 -9.46
N LYS A 23 14.51 12.59 -9.76
CA LYS A 23 13.23 12.59 -9.04
C LYS A 23 12.35 11.53 -9.68
N ALA A 24 11.80 10.63 -8.87
CA ALA A 24 10.71 9.77 -9.33
C ALA A 24 9.53 10.67 -9.70
N ILE A 25 8.87 10.41 -10.83
CA ILE A 25 7.70 11.16 -11.24
C ILE A 25 6.52 10.71 -10.37
N GLU A 26 6.22 11.46 -9.32
CA GLU A 26 5.02 11.22 -8.51
C GLU A 26 3.80 11.76 -9.27
N ILE A 27 2.75 10.93 -9.39
CA ILE A 27 1.51 11.32 -10.08
C ILE A 27 0.84 12.44 -9.26
N PRO A 28 0.52 13.60 -9.86
CA PRO A 28 -0.10 14.70 -9.14
C PRO A 28 -1.48 14.30 -8.58
N SER A 29 -1.77 14.74 -7.35
CA SER A 29 -3.03 14.44 -6.64
C SER A 29 -4.28 15.04 -7.29
N SER A 30 -4.12 15.92 -8.29
CA SER A 30 -5.23 16.48 -9.08
C SER A 30 -5.72 15.54 -10.18
N VAL A 31 -4.96 14.49 -10.52
CA VAL A 31 -5.33 13.53 -11.56
C VAL A 31 -6.20 12.45 -10.95
N GLN A 32 -7.34 12.18 -11.57
CA GLN A 32 -8.23 11.10 -11.18
C GLN A 32 -7.51 9.75 -11.31
N GLN A 33 -7.61 8.91 -10.28
CA GLN A 33 -6.93 7.63 -10.19
C GLN A 33 -7.92 6.57 -9.71
N VAL A 34 -7.92 5.43 -10.38
CA VAL A 34 -8.76 4.30 -9.98
C VAL A 34 -8.32 3.75 -8.63
N PRO A 35 -9.25 3.19 -7.83
CA PRO A 35 -8.90 2.46 -6.63
C PRO A 35 -7.90 1.33 -6.93
N THR A 36 -6.75 1.37 -6.28
CA THR A 36 -5.68 0.38 -6.39
C THR A 36 -5.41 -0.22 -5.03
N ILE A 37 -5.52 -1.54 -4.90
CA ILE A 37 -5.24 -2.26 -3.65
C ILE A 37 -3.73 -2.21 -3.39
N ILE A 38 -3.34 -1.67 -2.24
CA ILE A 38 -1.94 -1.54 -1.81
C ILE A 38 -1.57 -2.51 -0.69
N LYS A 39 -2.55 -3.04 0.04
CA LYS A 39 -2.36 -4.06 1.08
C LYS A 39 -3.59 -4.95 1.13
N GLN A 40 -3.38 -6.26 1.22
CA GLN A 40 -4.48 -7.23 1.36
C GLN A 40 -4.03 -8.45 2.15
N SER A 41 -4.97 -9.10 2.83
CA SER A 41 -4.73 -10.40 3.45
C SER A 41 -4.41 -11.46 2.40
N LYS A 42 -3.51 -12.38 2.76
CA LYS A 42 -3.28 -13.60 1.97
C LYS A 42 -4.45 -14.56 2.13
N VAL A 43 -4.61 -15.47 1.17
CA VAL A 43 -5.55 -16.58 1.27
C VAL A 43 -5.17 -17.42 2.50
N GLN A 44 -6.14 -17.64 3.38
CA GLN A 44 -5.96 -18.37 4.63
C GLN A 44 -7.12 -19.35 4.81
N VAL A 45 -6.81 -20.56 5.29
CA VAL A 45 -7.78 -21.65 5.50
C VAL A 45 -8.04 -21.92 6.98
N ALA A 46 -7.17 -21.42 7.86
CA ALA A 46 -7.30 -21.53 9.31
C ALA A 46 -6.66 -20.31 9.97
N PHE A 47 -7.24 -19.85 11.08
CA PHE A 47 -6.69 -18.81 11.93
C PHE A 47 -6.45 -19.36 13.34
N PRO A 48 -5.36 -18.95 14.02
CA PRO A 48 -5.14 -19.27 15.43
C PRO A 48 -6.31 -18.75 16.29
N PHE A 49 -6.76 -19.55 17.26
CA PHE A 49 -7.89 -19.21 18.14
C PHE A 49 -7.57 -18.13 19.18
N ASP A 50 -6.28 -17.95 19.46
CA ASP A 50 -5.72 -17.04 20.45
C ASP A 50 -5.57 -15.60 19.93
N GLU A 51 -5.90 -15.34 18.65
CA GLU A 51 -5.82 -14.02 18.01
C GLU A 51 -7.18 -13.54 17.48
N TYR A 52 -7.27 -12.23 17.20
CA TYR A 52 -8.41 -11.68 16.48
C TYR A 52 -8.30 -12.03 14.99
N PHE A 53 -9.42 -12.41 14.38
CA PHE A 53 -9.49 -12.62 12.95
C PHE A 53 -9.48 -11.27 12.23
N GLN A 54 -8.44 -10.99 11.43
CA GLN A 54 -8.33 -9.75 10.66
C GLN A 54 -8.29 -10.03 9.16
N ILE A 55 -9.19 -9.38 8.42
CA ILE A 55 -9.09 -9.28 6.96
C ILE A 55 -8.61 -7.88 6.62
N GLU A 56 -7.45 -7.78 5.99
CA GLU A 56 -6.85 -6.52 5.55
C GLU A 56 -7.26 -6.19 4.12
N CYS A 57 -7.62 -4.94 3.88
CA CYS A 57 -7.82 -4.35 2.56
C CYS A 57 -7.56 -2.85 2.61
N GLU A 58 -6.42 -2.42 2.10
CA GLU A 58 -6.04 -1.02 1.95
C GLU A 58 -5.98 -0.70 0.47
N ALA A 59 -6.61 0.39 0.07
CA ALA A 59 -6.59 0.88 -1.31
C ALA A 59 -6.30 2.38 -1.33
N LYS A 60 -5.73 2.85 -2.45
CA LYS A 60 -5.57 4.27 -2.76
C LYS A 60 -6.29 4.59 -4.05
N GLY A 61 -6.79 5.81 -4.17
CA GLY A 61 -7.46 6.28 -5.38
C GLY A 61 -7.71 7.78 -5.27
N ASN A 62 -8.10 8.39 -6.38
CA ASN A 62 -8.58 9.77 -6.41
C ASN A 62 -9.82 9.82 -7.30
N PRO A 63 -11.03 10.06 -6.77
CA PRO A 63 -11.34 10.36 -5.37
C PRO A 63 -11.06 9.18 -4.42
N GLU A 64 -11.12 9.45 -3.12
CA GLU A 64 -10.91 8.44 -2.07
C GLU A 64 -11.78 7.18 -2.29
N PRO A 65 -11.21 5.98 -2.14
CA PRO A 65 -11.91 4.74 -2.44
C PRO A 65 -13.04 4.47 -1.44
N THR A 66 -14.08 3.80 -1.92
CA THR A 66 -15.12 3.22 -1.07
C THR A 66 -14.90 1.72 -0.96
N PHE A 67 -15.04 1.18 0.24
CA PHE A 67 -14.79 -0.23 0.52
C PHE A 67 -16.11 -0.98 0.72
N SER A 68 -16.20 -2.18 0.15
CA SER A 68 -17.32 -3.09 0.32
C SER A 68 -16.84 -4.53 0.34
N TRP A 69 -17.60 -5.40 0.98
CA TRP A 69 -17.25 -6.81 1.13
C TRP A 69 -18.34 -7.72 0.61
N THR A 70 -17.92 -8.90 0.17
CA THR A 70 -18.82 -10.01 -0.13
C THR A 70 -18.36 -11.24 0.63
N LYS A 71 -19.33 -12.08 1.01
CA LYS A 71 -19.11 -13.39 1.60
C LYS A 71 -19.89 -14.40 0.78
N ASP A 72 -19.19 -15.39 0.25
CA ASP A 72 -19.79 -16.47 -0.55
C ASP A 72 -20.65 -15.94 -1.72
N GLY A 73 -20.19 -14.87 -2.37
CA GLY A 73 -20.88 -14.20 -3.48
C GLY A 73 -22.01 -13.25 -3.08
N ASN A 74 -22.36 -13.15 -1.79
CA ASN A 74 -23.41 -12.26 -1.30
C ASN A 74 -22.83 -11.00 -0.66
N PRO A 75 -23.52 -9.85 -0.69
CA PRO A 75 -23.10 -8.65 0.02
C PRO A 75 -22.90 -8.91 1.52
N PHE A 76 -21.75 -8.51 2.05
CA PHE A 76 -21.43 -8.60 3.46
C PHE A 76 -21.49 -7.21 4.09
N TYR A 77 -22.51 -7.01 4.92
CA TYR A 77 -22.69 -5.79 5.69
C TYR A 77 -22.18 -6.01 7.12
N PHE A 78 -21.63 -4.96 7.73
CA PHE A 78 -21.17 -4.97 9.11
C PHE A 78 -22.33 -4.89 10.11
N THR A 79 -23.27 -5.84 10.03
CA THR A 79 -24.45 -5.90 10.91
C THR A 79 -24.17 -6.62 12.22
N ASP A 80 -23.18 -7.51 12.25
CA ASP A 80 -22.77 -8.20 13.47
C ASP A 80 -21.92 -7.25 14.33
N HIS A 81 -22.34 -7.02 15.58
CA HIS A 81 -21.69 -6.12 16.54
C HIS A 81 -20.27 -6.54 16.92
N ARG A 82 -19.89 -7.81 16.66
CA ARG A 82 -18.53 -8.29 16.90
C ARG A 82 -17.55 -7.78 15.85
N ILE A 83 -18.03 -7.34 14.69
CA ILE A 83 -17.15 -6.87 13.62
C ILE A 83 -16.72 -5.44 13.91
N ILE A 84 -15.40 -5.21 13.90
CA ILE A 84 -14.77 -3.92 14.15
C ILE A 84 -14.14 -3.44 12.83
N PRO A 85 -14.80 -2.57 12.06
CA PRO A 85 -14.24 -2.00 10.84
C PRO A 85 -13.16 -0.96 11.17
N SER A 86 -12.13 -0.90 10.32
CA SER A 86 -11.12 0.15 10.34
C SER A 86 -11.66 1.41 9.65
N ASN A 87 -11.28 2.59 10.16
CA ASN A 87 -11.70 3.84 9.54
C ASN A 87 -10.98 4.06 8.18
N ASN A 88 -11.68 4.61 7.19
CA ASN A 88 -11.15 4.90 5.84
C ASN A 88 -10.46 3.70 5.15
N SER A 89 -10.85 2.47 5.49
CA SER A 89 -10.19 1.25 5.04
C SER A 89 -11.22 0.14 4.84
N GLY A 90 -10.88 -0.85 4.03
CA GLY A 90 -11.64 -2.09 3.91
C GLY A 90 -11.29 -3.09 5.01
N THR A 91 -10.27 -2.84 5.82
CA THR A 91 -9.84 -3.74 6.88
C THR A 91 -10.89 -3.87 7.98
N PHE A 92 -11.15 -5.09 8.44
CA PHE A 92 -11.99 -5.33 9.62
C PHE A 92 -11.44 -6.45 10.49
N ARG A 93 -11.83 -6.42 11.78
CA ARG A 93 -11.44 -7.39 12.80
C ARG A 93 -12.66 -8.07 13.40
N ILE A 94 -12.53 -9.33 13.78
CA ILE A 94 -13.49 -10.09 14.57
C ILE A 94 -12.74 -10.66 15.77
N PRO A 95 -13.09 -10.27 17.01
CA PRO A 95 -12.50 -10.84 18.21
C PRO A 95 -12.92 -12.32 18.36
N ASN A 96 -12.07 -13.11 19.02
CA ASN A 96 -12.41 -14.46 19.47
C ASN A 96 -13.51 -14.41 20.54
#